data_AF-A0A7S1A5U0-F1
#
_entry.id   AF-A0A7S1A5U0-F1
#
_cell.length_a   1.000
_cell.length_b   1.000
_cell.length_c   1.000
_cell.angle_alpha   90.00
_cell.angle_beta   90.00
_cell.angle_gamma   90.00
#
_symmetry.space_group_name_H-M   'P 1'
#
loop_
_entity.id
_entity.type
_entity.pdbx_description
1 polymer ?
#
loop_
_entity_poly.entity_id
_entity_poly.type
_entity_poly.pdbx_seq_one_letter_code
_entity_poly.pdbx_strand_id
1 'polypeptide(L)'
;IGLFRLDSKKLQETLLPSPMRCNDMLAQFIPALLIRKQDQLSIEVKAANAKLSQYPTNVPEYVEFRQHLTKIDTGLPSLEKRFFEVREMDEIIREYGIRIESDSRKAFGDLVQAMKQINAL
;
A
#
# COMPACT_ATOMS: atom_id res chain seq x y z
N ILE A 1 -56.16 -18.01 -5.37
CA ILE A 1 -55.22 -19.14 -5.17
C ILE A 1 -54.05 -18.95 -6.12
N GLY A 2 -52.82 -18.97 -5.60
CA GLY A 2 -51.60 -18.91 -6.42
C GLY A 2 -50.35 -18.62 -5.59
N LEU A 3 -50.04 -19.45 -4.60
CA LEU A 3 -48.74 -19.44 -3.93
C LEU A 3 -47.72 -20.15 -4.84
N PHE A 4 -47.14 -19.43 -5.80
CA PHE A 4 -46.00 -19.93 -6.55
C PHE A 4 -44.74 -19.82 -5.69
N ARG A 5 -44.17 -20.97 -5.34
CA ARG A 5 -42.89 -21.05 -4.63
C ARG A 5 -41.81 -21.36 -5.64
N LEU A 6 -41.00 -20.35 -5.96
CA LEU A 6 -39.92 -20.46 -6.95
C LEU A 6 -38.70 -21.11 -6.29
N ASP A 7 -38.23 -22.24 -6.81
CA ASP A 7 -37.02 -22.90 -6.32
C ASP A 7 -35.78 -22.25 -6.96
N SER A 8 -35.14 -21.36 -6.20
CA SER A 8 -33.96 -20.63 -6.63
C SER A 8 -32.65 -21.37 -6.34
N LYS A 9 -32.66 -22.63 -5.86
CA LYS A 9 -31.44 -23.37 -5.51
C LYS A 9 -30.50 -23.52 -6.70
N LYS A 10 -31.01 -23.98 -7.85
CA LYS A 10 -30.20 -24.10 -9.08
C LYS A 10 -29.66 -22.77 -9.57
N LEU A 11 -30.42 -21.69 -9.39
CA LEU A 11 -29.97 -20.34 -9.76
C LEU A 11 -28.82 -19.89 -8.86
N GLN A 12 -28.94 -20.09 -7.55
CA GLN A 12 -27.85 -19.82 -6.61
C GLN A 12 -26.62 -20.69 -6.89
N GLU A 13 -26.78 -21.99 -7.10
CA GLU A 13 -25.69 -22.92 -7.42
C GLU A 13 -24.96 -22.56 -8.72
N THR A 14 -25.67 -22.01 -9.71
CA THR A 14 -25.06 -21.59 -10.98
C THR A 14 -24.35 -20.24 -10.84
N LEU A 15 -24.92 -19.31 -10.06
CA LEU A 15 -24.38 -17.96 -9.94
C LEU A 15 -23.25 -17.85 -8.92
N LEU A 16 -23.33 -18.52 -7.76
CA LEU A 16 -22.31 -18.52 -6.69
C LEU A 16 -20.86 -18.79 -7.14
N PRO A 17 -20.57 -19.78 -8.01
CA PRO A 17 -19.18 -20.06 -8.40
C PRO A 17 -18.52 -18.92 -9.18
N SER A 18 -19.29 -18.03 -9.82
CA SER A 18 -18.72 -16.90 -10.57
C SER A 18 -18.14 -15.80 -9.65
N PRO A 19 -18.88 -15.26 -8.65
CA PRO A 19 -18.33 -14.34 -7.65
C PRO A 19 -17.21 -14.95 -6.81
N MET A 20 -17.32 -16.23 -6.44
CA MET A 20 -16.27 -16.91 -5.68
C MET A 20 -14.95 -16.95 -6.46
N ARG A 21 -15.01 -17.29 -7.76
CA ARG A 21 -13.83 -17.29 -8.63
C ARG A 21 -13.21 -15.90 -8.77
N CYS A 22 -14.02 -14.85 -8.88
CA CYS A 22 -13.52 -13.47 -8.89
C CYS A 22 -12.82 -13.12 -7.57
N ASN A 23 -13.40 -13.51 -6.44
CA ASN A 23 -12.82 -13.30 -5.11
C ASN A 23 -11.49 -14.04 -4.95
N ASP A 24 -11.40 -15.29 -5.40
CA ASP A 24 -10.16 -16.07 -5.35
C ASP A 24 -9.04 -15.45 -6.21
N MET A 25 -9.39 -14.92 -7.38
CA MET A 25 -8.45 -14.18 -8.21
C MET A 25 -7.98 -12.91 -7.50
N LEU A 26 -8.89 -12.11 -6.94
CA LEU A 26 -8.54 -10.89 -6.21
C LEU A 26 -7.65 -11.20 -4.99
N ALA A 27 -7.92 -12.30 -4.28
CA ALA A 27 -7.11 -12.76 -3.15
C ALA A 27 -5.66 -13.11 -3.54
N GLN A 28 -5.39 -13.41 -4.81
CA GLN A 28 -4.03 -13.62 -5.32
C GLN A 28 -3.39 -12.32 -5.85
N PHE A 29 -4.16 -11.50 -6.56
CA PHE A 29 -3.65 -10.28 -7.21
C PHE A 29 -3.36 -9.16 -6.21
N ILE A 30 -4.22 -8.95 -5.21
CA ILE A 30 -4.07 -7.85 -4.25
C ILE A 30 -2.77 -7.96 -3.46
N PRO A 31 -2.40 -9.11 -2.87
CA PRO A 31 -1.10 -9.26 -2.19
C PRO A 31 0.10 -9.01 -3.10
N ALA A 32 0.08 -9.54 -4.33
CA ALA A 32 1.18 -9.36 -5.26
C ALA A 32 1.37 -7.89 -5.65
N LEU A 33 0.26 -7.15 -5.81
CA LEU A 33 0.29 -5.73 -6.12
C LEU A 33 0.74 -4.90 -4.90
N LEU A 34 0.30 -5.27 -3.70
CA LEU A 34 0.73 -4.65 -2.45
C LEU A 34 2.24 -4.74 -2.27
N ILE A 35 2.83 -5.93 -2.41
CA ILE A 35 4.28 -6.15 -2.24
C ILE A 35 5.07 -5.27 -3.22
N ARG A 36 4.68 -5.25 -4.50
CA ARG A 36 5.35 -4.41 -5.50
C ARG A 36 5.29 -2.93 -5.18
N LYS A 37 4.13 -2.42 -4.75
CA LYS A 37 3.98 -1.02 -4.36
C LYS A 37 4.77 -0.70 -3.09
N GLN A 38 4.78 -1.60 -2.12
CA GLN A 38 5.57 -1.47 -0.90
C GLN A 38 7.07 -1.41 -1.20
N ASP A 39 7.60 -2.28 -2.05
CA ASP A 39 9.02 -2.28 -2.41
C ASP A 39 9.43 -0.95 -3.07
N GLN A 40 8.64 -0.47 -4.03
CA GLN A 40 8.89 0.79 -4.71
C GLN A 40 8.91 1.98 -3.74
N LEU A 41 7.89 2.07 -2.86
CA LEU A 41 7.81 3.13 -1.86
C LEU A 41 8.92 3.02 -0.81
N SER A 42 9.28 1.80 -0.39
CA SER A 42 10.35 1.56 0.60
C SER A 42 11.69 2.09 0.09
N ILE A 43 12.02 1.85 -1.18
CA ILE A 43 13.24 2.37 -1.81
C ILE A 43 13.25 3.90 -1.81
N GLU A 44 12.14 4.51 -2.23
CA GLU A 44 12.02 5.97 -2.33
C GLU A 44 12.10 6.66 -0.96
N VAL A 45 11.36 6.17 0.03
CA VAL A 45 11.34 6.67 1.40
C VAL A 45 12.71 6.49 2.07
N LYS A 46 13.36 5.34 1.90
CA LYS A 46 14.72 5.10 2.43
C LYS A 46 15.75 6.03 1.79
N ALA A 47 15.66 6.26 0.48
CA ALA A 47 16.55 7.18 -0.23
C ALA A 47 16.37 8.63 0.26
N ALA A 48 15.12 9.06 0.51
CA ALA A 48 14.83 10.36 1.09
C ALA A 48 15.42 10.48 2.51
N ASN A 49 15.16 9.50 3.39
CA ASN A 49 15.68 9.48 4.76
C ASN A 49 17.21 9.45 4.85
N ALA A 50 17.89 8.72 3.96
CA ALA A 50 19.35 8.66 3.92
C ALA A 50 19.96 10.03 3.61
N LYS A 51 19.34 10.80 2.72
CA LYS A 51 19.79 12.15 2.38
C LYS A 51 19.44 13.17 3.46
N LEU A 52 18.30 13.02 4.13
CA LEU A 52 17.92 13.86 5.29
C LEU A 52 18.86 13.66 6.48
N SER A 53 19.44 12.46 6.62
CA SER A 53 20.43 12.15 7.66
C SER A 53 21.82 12.78 7.41
N GLN A 54 22.07 13.33 6.22
CA GLN A 54 23.34 14.00 5.92
C GLN A 54 23.30 15.44 6.43
N TYR A 55 24.15 15.75 7.40
CA TYR A 55 24.32 17.12 7.89
C TYR A 55 25.39 17.82 7.04
N PRO A 56 25.03 18.86 6.26
CA PRO A 56 26.01 19.59 5.46
C PRO A 56 26.97 20.36 6.37
N THR A 57 28.27 20.28 6.07
CA THR A 57 29.32 20.96 6.85
C THR A 57 29.89 22.18 6.11
N ASN A 58 29.70 22.23 4.78
CA ASN A 58 30.14 23.31 3.91
C ASN A 58 28.95 24.08 3.29
N VAL A 59 29.18 25.35 2.93
CA VAL A 59 28.16 26.23 2.33
C VAL A 59 27.59 25.68 1.00
N PRO A 60 28.38 25.10 0.07
CA PRO A 60 27.84 24.50 -1.15
C PRO A 60 26.93 23.30 -0.86
N GLU A 61 27.34 22.42 0.06
CA GLU A 61 26.56 21.26 0.50
C GLU A 61 25.22 21.69 1.14
N TYR A 62 25.22 22.82 1.86
CA TYR A 62 24.01 23.38 2.46
C TYR A 62 22.99 23.83 1.40
N VAL A 63 23.46 24.42 0.30
CA VAL A 63 22.58 24.83 -0.81
C VAL A 63 21.99 23.61 -1.51
N GLU A 64 22.79 22.56 -1.74
CA GLU A 64 22.31 21.30 -2.32
C GLU A 64 21.29 20.60 -1.40
N PHE A 65 21.55 20.58 -0.10
CA PHE A 65 20.64 20.04 0.92
C PHE A 65 19.30 20.79 0.95
N ARG A 66 19.34 22.13 0.93
CA ARG A 66 18.14 23.00 0.84
C ARG A 66 17.31 22.70 -0.41
N GLN A 67 17.95 22.60 -1.58
CA GLN A 67 17.25 22.25 -2.81
C GLN A 67 16.61 20.86 -2.74
N HIS A 68 17.25 19.91 -2.05
CA HIS A 68 16.68 18.59 -1.81
C HIS A 68 15.49 18.63 -0.86
N LEU A 69 15.54 19.39 0.23
CA LEU A 69 14.40 19.59 1.13
C LEU A 69 13.19 20.14 0.39
N THR A 70 13.36 21.17 -0.45
CA THR A 70 12.26 21.71 -1.26
C THR A 70 11.67 20.65 -2.20
N LYS A 71 12.51 19.80 -2.83
CA LYS A 71 12.03 18.72 -3.69
C LYS A 71 11.21 17.68 -2.90
N ILE A 72 11.67 17.30 -1.71
CA ILE A 72 10.94 16.37 -0.84
C ILE A 72 9.59 16.97 -0.44
N ASP A 73 9.58 18.22 0.02
CA ASP A 73 8.36 18.92 0.45
C ASP A 73 7.33 19.01 -0.68
N THR A 74 7.76 19.35 -1.91
CA THR A 74 6.86 19.36 -3.08
C THR A 74 6.38 17.96 -3.50
N GLY A 75 7.16 16.91 -3.25
CA GLY A 75 6.83 15.52 -3.60
C GLY A 75 6.02 14.79 -2.52
N LEU A 76 6.01 15.31 -1.30
CA LEU A 76 5.41 14.69 -0.12
C LEU A 76 3.91 14.40 -0.29
N PRO A 77 3.08 15.30 -0.86
CA PRO A 77 1.65 15.00 -1.10
C PRO A 77 1.43 13.80 -2.03
N SER A 78 2.29 13.64 -3.05
CA SER A 78 2.23 12.51 -3.98
C SER A 78 2.67 11.21 -3.30
N LEU A 79 3.67 11.30 -2.42
CA LEU A 79 4.15 10.16 -1.64
C LEU A 79 3.10 9.70 -0.62
N GLU A 80 2.45 10.64 0.09
CA GLU A 80 1.35 10.36 1.02
C GLU A 80 0.16 9.71 0.34
N LYS A 81 -0.22 10.17 -0.85
CA LYS A 81 -1.29 9.55 -1.64
C LYS A 81 -0.98 8.09 -1.95
N ARG A 82 0.24 7.80 -2.42
CA ARG A 82 0.67 6.42 -2.73
C ARG A 82 0.76 5.55 -1.48
N PHE A 83 1.20 6.11 -0.36
CA PHE A 83 1.17 5.44 0.94
C PHE A 83 -0.26 5.08 1.36
N PHE A 84 -1.20 6.00 1.19
CA PHE A 84 -2.61 5.78 1.49
C PHE A 84 -3.19 4.63 0.65
N GLU A 85 -2.92 4.58 -0.65
CA GLU A 85 -3.36 3.46 -1.51
C GLU A 85 -2.84 2.11 -1.01
N VAL A 86 -1.58 2.04 -0.55
CA VAL A 86 -0.98 0.82 -0.01
C VAL A 86 -1.63 0.44 1.33
N ARG A 87 -1.98 1.42 2.16
CA ARG A 87 -2.71 1.20 3.40
C ARG A 87 -4.12 0.67 3.15
N GLU A 88 -4.85 1.21 2.18
CA GLU A 88 -6.17 0.71 1.80
C GLU A 88 -6.11 -0.75 1.34
N MET A 89 -5.09 -1.10 0.55
CA MET A 89 -4.87 -2.50 0.13
C MET A 89 -4.59 -3.44 1.31
N ASP A 90 -3.81 -2.98 2.29
CA ASP A 90 -3.55 -3.74 3.52
C ASP A 90 -4.83 -3.89 4.38
N GLU A 91 -5.67 -2.85 4.45
CA GLU A 91 -6.98 -2.91 5.12
C GLU A 91 -7.91 -3.94 4.45
N ILE A 92 -8.01 -3.95 3.13
CA ILE A 92 -8.78 -4.95 2.36
C ILE A 92 -8.29 -6.36 2.65
N ILE A 93 -6.96 -6.57 2.69
CA ILE A 93 -6.39 -7.89 2.98
C ILE A 93 -6.79 -8.38 4.38
N ARG A 94 -6.82 -7.49 5.37
CA ARG A 94 -7.27 -7.84 6.73
C ARG A 94 -8.76 -8.12 6.78
N GLU A 95 -9.58 -7.28 6.15
CA GLU A 95 -11.04 -7.40 6.16
C GLU A 95 -11.51 -8.71 5.52
N TYR A 96 -10.90 -9.10 4.40
CA TYR A 96 -11.22 -10.33 3.67
C TYR A 96 -10.43 -11.55 4.13
N GLY A 97 -9.58 -11.42 5.16
CA GLY A 97 -8.81 -12.53 5.73
C GLY A 97 -7.82 -13.16 4.75
N ILE A 98 -7.34 -12.40 3.76
CA ILE A 98 -6.41 -12.90 2.74
C ILE A 98 -5.07 -13.23 3.41
N ARG A 99 -4.56 -14.44 3.17
CA ARG A 99 -3.28 -14.87 3.73
C ARG A 99 -2.13 -14.13 3.03
N ILE A 100 -1.34 -13.44 3.84
CA ILE A 100 -0.09 -12.79 3.43
C ILE A 100 1.07 -13.38 4.20
N GLU A 101 2.24 -13.45 3.56
CA GLU A 101 3.50 -13.86 4.17
C GLU A 101 3.93 -12.90 5.29
N SER A 102 4.60 -13.44 6.31
CA SER A 102 5.14 -12.68 7.46
C SER A 102 5.99 -11.48 7.02
N ASP A 103 6.79 -11.67 5.97
CA ASP A 103 7.79 -10.69 5.57
C ASP A 103 7.16 -9.47 4.90
N SER A 104 6.06 -9.64 4.16
CA SER A 104 5.30 -8.50 3.61
C SER A 104 4.67 -7.65 4.70
N ARG A 105 4.20 -8.26 5.81
CA ARG A 105 3.70 -7.48 6.96
C ARG A 105 4.79 -6.67 7.65
N LYS A 106 5.99 -7.25 7.78
CA LYS A 106 7.15 -6.53 8.33
C LYS A 106 7.55 -5.37 7.42
N ALA A 107 7.62 -5.61 6.11
CA ALA A 107 7.91 -4.58 5.12
C ALA A 107 6.92 -3.40 5.18
N PHE A 108 5.63 -3.68 5.38
CA PHE A 108 4.64 -2.63 5.63
C PHE A 108 4.91 -1.85 6.92
N GLY A 109 5.21 -2.54 8.02
CA GLY A 109 5.55 -1.91 9.30
C GLY A 109 6.75 -0.97 9.20
N ASP A 110 7.81 -1.43 8.53
CA ASP A 110 9.02 -0.63 8.28
C ASP A 110 8.71 0.61 7.44
N LEU A 111 7.85 0.47 6.43
CA LEU A 111 7.42 1.57 5.56
C LEU A 111 6.59 2.61 6.33
N VAL A 112 5.67 2.17 7.20
CA VAL A 112 4.91 3.04 8.11
C VAL A 112 5.86 3.82 9.02
N GLN A 113 6.88 3.17 9.58
CA GLN A 113 7.86 3.83 10.44
C GLN A 113 8.70 4.85 9.66
N ALA A 114 9.16 4.48 8.46
CA ALA A 114 9.98 5.35 7.64
C ALA A 114 9.20 6.59 7.14
N MET A 115 7.92 6.45 6.83
CA MET A 115 7.04 7.57 6.48
C MET A 115 6.81 8.53 7.67
N LYS A 116 6.66 7.98 8.89
CA LYS A 116 6.56 8.80 10.11
C LYS A 116 7.81 9.65 10.35
N GLN A 117 9.00 9.14 9.99
CA GLN A 117 10.25 9.90 10.13
C GLN A 117 10.30 11.11 9.20
N ILE A 118 9.78 10.98 7.97
CA ILE A 118 9.71 12.09 7.00
C ILE A 118 8.73 13.18 7.49
N ASN A 119 7.56 12.78 7.99
CA ASN A 119 6.53 13.72 8.45
C ASN A 119 6.83 14.36 9.84
N ALA A 120 7.86 13.92 10.54
CA ALA A 120 8.24 14.44 11.86
C ALA A 120 9.30 15.56 11.81
N LEU A 121 9.79 15.90 10.60
CA LEU A 121 10.68 17.04 10.34
C LEU A 121 9.87 18.32 10.06
#